data_AF-A0A7Y5GHT5-F1
#
_entry.id   AF-A0A7Y5GHT5-F1
#
_cell.length_a   1.000
_cell.length_b   1.000
_cell.length_c   1.000
_cell.angle_alpha   90.00
_cell.angle_beta   90.00
_cell.angle_gamma   90.00
#
_symmetry.space_group_name_H-M   'P 1'
#
loop_
_entity.id
_entity.type
_entity.pdbx_description
1 polymer ?
#
loop_
_entity_poly.entity_id
_entity_poly.type
_entity_poly.pdbx_seq_one_letter_code
_entity_poly.pdbx_strand_id
1 'polypeptide(L)' 'MSSPPTPDAEEIRHALRQVIDPEVGMNIVDLGLIYRIDCAPGELYIELTMTTPACPLSDMILDNIDAVL' A
#
# COMPACT_ATOMS: atom_id res chain seq x y z
N MET A 1 7.97 27.97 -5.13
CA MET A 1 9.06 27.12 -4.64
C MET A 1 8.46 25.73 -4.50
N SER A 2 8.48 24.96 -5.58
CA SER A 2 7.81 23.67 -5.67
C SER A 2 8.87 22.59 -5.65
N SER A 3 9.28 22.15 -4.46
CA SER A 3 9.76 20.78 -4.37
C SER A 3 8.53 19.90 -4.57
N PRO A 4 8.55 18.86 -5.43
CA PRO A 4 7.55 17.81 -5.30
C PRO A 4 7.68 17.29 -3.87
N PRO A 5 6.62 17.33 -3.04
CA PRO A 5 6.69 16.71 -1.73
C PRO A 5 7.05 15.25 -1.99
N THR A 6 8.15 14.79 -1.40
CA THR A 6 8.37 13.35 -1.30
C THR A 6 7.15 12.83 -0.58
N PRO A 7 6.38 11.88 -1.14
CA PRO A 7 5.13 11.48 -0.53
C PRO A 7 5.45 11.00 0.89
N ASP A 8 4.93 11.73 1.87
CA ASP A 8 5.15 11.41 3.27
C ASP A 8 4.54 10.02 3.52
N ALA A 9 5.19 9.21 4.36
CA ALA A 9 4.72 7.87 4.67
C ALA A 9 3.26 7.85 5.16
N GLU A 10 2.80 8.94 5.79
CA GLU A 10 1.40 9.13 6.20
C GLU A 10 0.44 9.34 5.02
N GLU A 11 0.85 10.05 3.96
CA GLU A 11 0.02 10.21 2.76
C GLU A 11 -0.12 8.87 2.02
N ILE A 12 0.99 8.15 1.87
CA ILE A 12 0.99 6.77 1.34
C ILE A 12 0.08 5.89 2.18
N ARG A 13 0.22 5.92 3.51
CA ARG A 13 -0.62 5.13 4.41
C ARG A 13 -2.09 5.51 4.30
N HIS A 14 -2.41 6.77 4.04
CA HIS A 14 -3.79 7.21 3.81
C HIS A 14 -4.34 6.71 2.47
N ALA A 15 -3.55 6.76 1.39
CA ALA A 15 -3.92 6.18 0.09
C ALA A 15 -4.19 4.67 0.20
N LEU A 16 -3.31 3.95 0.91
CA LEU A 16 -3.43 2.50 1.13
C LEU A 16 -4.66 2.11 1.96
N ARG A 17 -5.29 3.03 2.72
CA ARG A 17 -6.58 2.74 3.37
C ARG A 17 -7.74 2.58 2.38
N GLN A 18 -7.61 3.10 1.16
CA GLN A 18 -8.61 2.89 0.10
C GLN A 18 -8.55 1.47 -0.47
N VAL A 19 -7.42 0.78 -0.28
CA VAL A 19 -7.24 -0.60 -0.69
C VAL A 19 -7.89 -1.53 0.34
N ILE A 20 -9.02 -2.11 -0.06
CA ILE A 20 -9.82 -3.04 0.75
C ILE A 20 -9.41 -4.47 0.39
N ASP A 21 -9.14 -5.29 1.41
CA ASP A 21 -9.00 -6.73 1.24
C ASP A 21 -10.38 -7.34 0.94
N PRO A 22 -10.59 -7.97 -0.23
CA PRO A 22 -11.89 -8.51 -0.61
C PRO A 22 -12.27 -9.79 0.13
N GLU A 23 -11.34 -10.47 0.82
CA GLU A 23 -11.65 -11.63 1.66
C GLU A 23 -12.20 -11.19 3.02
N VAL A 24 -11.62 -10.15 3.62
CA VAL A 24 -12.00 -9.67 4.96
C VAL A 24 -13.01 -8.51 4.90
N GLY A 25 -13.05 -7.77 3.79
CA GLY A 25 -13.90 -6.59 3.61
C GLY A 25 -13.43 -5.36 4.41
N MET A 26 -12.15 -5.31 4.79
CA MET A 26 -11.54 -4.23 5.56
C MET A 26 -10.27 -3.74 4.87
N ASN A 27 -9.80 -2.55 5.22
CA ASN A 27 -8.60 -2.00 4.60
C ASN A 27 -7.31 -2.67 5.08
N ILE A 28 -6.34 -2.80 4.18
CA ILE A 28 -5.08 -3.51 4.44
C ILE A 28 -4.23 -2.84 5.53
N VAL A 29 -4.45 -1.55 5.79
CA VAL A 29 -3.73 -0.76 6.79
C VAL A 29 -4.21 -1.06 8.21
N ASP A 30 -5.53 -1.09 8.42
CA ASP A 30 -6.17 -1.38 9.71
C ASP A 30 -6.11 -2.87 10.04
N LEU A 31 -6.10 -3.73 9.02
CA LEU A 31 -5.80 -5.15 9.20
C LEU A 31 -4.36 -5.41 9.66
N GLY A 32 -3.47 -4.41 9.53
CA GLY A 32 -2.06 -4.56 9.86
C GLY A 32 -1.31 -5.45 8.87
N LEU A 33 -1.78 -5.54 7.62
CA LEU A 33 -1.08 -6.27 6.56
C LEU A 33 0.18 -5.52 6.09
N ILE A 34 0.25 -4.22 6.37
CA ILE A 34 1.40 -3.36 6.05
C ILE A 34 2.41 -3.44 7.19
N TYR A 35 3.58 -4.03 6.90
CA TYR A 35 4.68 -4.16 7.84
C TYR A 35 5.55 -2.92 7.85
N ARG A 36 5.83 -2.38 6.67
CA ARG A 36 6.77 -1.27 6.50
C ARG A 36 6.40 -0.42 5.29
N ILE A 37 6.55 0.89 5.44
CA ILE A 37 6.50 1.86 4.34
C ILE A 37 7.80 2.65 4.43
N ASP A 38 8.63 2.55 3.39
CA ASP A 38 9.89 3.26 3.26
C ASP A 38 9.81 4.15 2.02
N CYS A 39 9.80 5.47 2.24
CA CYS A 39 9.77 6.46 1.17
C CYS A 39 11.21 6.92 0.88
N ALA A 40 11.72 6.59 -0.30
CA ALA A 40 13.00 7.07 -0.81
C ALA A 40 12.78 8.09 -1.94
N PRO A 41 13.78 8.94 -2.25
CA PRO A 41 13.67 9.88 -3.36
C PRO A 41 13.49 9.16 -4.71
N GLY A 42 12.25 9.15 -5.23
CA GLY A 42 11.91 8.50 -6.50
C GLY A 42 11.61 6.99 -6.41
N GLU A 43 11.62 6.42 -5.20
CA GLU A 43 11.29 5.02 -4.96
C GLU A 43 10.40 4.90 -3.72
N LEU A 44 9.35 4.08 -3.80
CA LEU A 44 8.51 3.75 -2.67
C LEU A 44 8.60 2.26 -2.41
N TYR A 45 8.96 1.90 -1.18
CA TYR A 45 9.02 0.52 -0.74
C TYR A 45 7.90 0.25 0.25
N ILE A 46 7.04 -0.73 -0.06
CA ILE A 46 5.95 -1.16 0.82
C ILE A 46 6.13 -2.65 1.09
N GLU A 47 6.30 -3.01 2.36
CA GLU A 47 6.38 -4.38 2.82
C GLU A 47 5.00 -4.82 3.33
N LEU A 48 4.45 -5.86 2.71
CA LEU A 48 3.13 -6.40 2.98
C LEU A 48 3.28 -7.87 3.40
N THR A 49 2.56 -8.34 4.41
CA THR A 49 2.35 -9.78 4.60
C THR A 49 1.05 -10.17 3.93
N MET A 50 1.11 -11.11 2.99
CA MET A 50 -0.09 -11.76 2.48
C MET A 50 -0.25 -13.07 3.24
N THR A 51 -1.44 -13.29 3.78
CA THR A 51 -1.81 -14.55 4.45
C THR A 51 -1.84 -15.75 3.48
N THR A 52 -1.80 -15.50 2.17
CA THR A 52 -1.92 -16.51 1.12
C THR A 52 -0.76 -16.39 0.13
N PRO A 53 0.12 -17.42 0.00
CA PRO A 53 1.24 -17.37 -0.92
C PRO A 53 0.75 -17.49 -2.38
N ALA A 54 1.09 -16.50 -3.21
CA ALA A 54 0.96 -16.54 -4.67
C ALA A 54 -0.46 -16.78 -5.24
N CYS A 55 -1.49 -16.19 -4.62
CA CYS A 55 -2.83 -16.12 -5.22
C CYS A 55 -2.95 -14.91 -6.15
N PRO A 56 -3.80 -14.97 -7.20
CA PRO A 56 -4.09 -13.83 -8.10
C PRO A 56 -4.61 -12.58 -7.36
N LEU A 57 -5.03 -12.75 -6.10
CA LEU A 57 -5.44 -11.67 -5.22
C LEU A 57 -4.29 -10.72 -4.88
N SER A 58 -3.06 -11.22 -4.72
CA SER A 58 -1.90 -10.39 -4.40
C SER A 58 -1.60 -9.43 -5.56
N ASP A 59 -1.68 -9.90 -6.81
CA ASP A 59 -1.57 -9.06 -8.01
C ASP A 59 -2.65 -7.97 -8.02
N MET A 60 -3.89 -8.33 -7.69
CA MET A 60 -5.00 -7.38 -7.66
C MET A 60 -4.82 -6.30 -6.58
N ILE A 61 -4.23 -6.64 -5.43
CA ILE A 61 -3.89 -5.66 -4.40
C ILE A 61 -2.75 -4.76 -4.87
N LEU A 62 -1.72 -5.30 -5.51
CA LEU A 62 -0.61 -4.52 -6.07
C LEU A 62 -1.09 -3.55 -7.16
N ASP A 63 -2.00 -3.98 -8.04
CA ASP A 63 -2.61 -3.12 -9.07
C ASP A 63 -3.44 -1.98 -8.44
N ASN A 64 -4.21 -2.28 -7.38
CA ASN A 64 -4.91 -1.24 -6.63
C ASN A 64 -3.96 -0.26 -5.95
N ILE A 65 -2.78 -0.71 -5.50
CA ILE A 65 -1.75 0.14 -4.91
C ILE A 65 -1.16 1.07 -5.98
N ASP A 66 -0.82 0.55 -7.16
CA ASP A 66 -0.33 1.34 -8.29
C ASP A 66 -1.39 2.36 -8.77
N ALA A 67 -2.67 2.00 -8.73
CA ALA A 67 -3.76 2.88 -9.15
C ALA A 67 -4.02 4.07 -8.21
N VAL A 68 -3.63 3.98 -6.92
CA VAL A 68 -3.85 5.03 -5.91
C VAL A 68 -2.62 5.87 -5.61
N LEU A 69 -1.45 5.53 -6.18
CA LEU A 69 -0.17 6.20 -5.99
C LEU A 69 0.29 6.92 -7.27
#